data_AF-A0A9W8MI12-F1
#
_entry.id   AF-A0A9W8MI12-F1
#
_cell.length_a   1.000
_cell.length_b   1.000
_cell.length_c   1.000
_cell.angle_alpha   90.00
_cell.angle_beta   90.00
_cell.angle_gamma   90.00
#
_symmetry.space_group_name_H-M   'P 1'
#
loop_
_entity.id
_entity.type
_entity.pdbx_description
1 polymer ?
#
loop_
_entity_poly.entity_id
_entity_poly.type
_entity_poly.pdbx_seq_one_letter_code
_entity_poly.pdbx_strand_id
1 'polypeptide(L)'
;MLLTRLATTCLRASASSTPRALFSTTSVAEAGYKMKSHSGAKKRWRSLGSGNAFKRGKAGHSHLNVHKSAERKNKLSATAYSNHTQTVNLKKRLLPYGSN
;
A
#
# COMPACT_ATOMS: atom_id res chain seq x y z
N MET A 1 -60.32 -6.65 47.26
CA MET A 1 -60.87 -7.63 46.33
C MET A 1 -60.70 -7.14 44.91
N LEU A 2 -59.95 -7.90 44.10
CA LEU A 2 -60.04 -8.07 42.63
C LEU A 2 -59.95 -6.80 41.76
N LEU A 3 -59.15 -6.69 40.69
CA LEU A 3 -58.41 -7.64 39.86
C LEU A 3 -57.46 -6.82 38.97
N THR A 4 -56.27 -7.36 38.73
CA THR A 4 -55.30 -6.95 37.71
C THR A 4 -55.83 -7.18 36.29
N ARG A 5 -55.41 -6.37 35.31
CA ARG A 5 -55.38 -6.77 33.89
C ARG A 5 -54.07 -6.36 33.21
N LEU A 6 -53.36 -7.39 32.73
CA LEU A 6 -52.25 -7.36 31.79
C LEU A 6 -52.66 -6.71 30.46
N ALA A 7 -51.74 -5.98 29.83
CA ALA A 7 -51.64 -5.94 28.37
C ALA A 7 -50.16 -5.83 27.96
N THR A 8 -49.64 -6.98 27.55
CA THR A 8 -48.36 -7.19 26.90
C THR A 8 -48.47 -6.76 25.43
N THR A 9 -47.57 -5.90 24.95
CA THR A 9 -47.17 -5.92 23.53
C THR A 9 -45.71 -5.48 23.40
N CYS A 10 -44.84 -6.47 23.29
CA CYS A 10 -43.49 -6.34 22.78
C CYS A 10 -43.54 -6.12 21.27
N LEU A 11 -43.00 -5.02 20.74
CA LEU A 11 -42.65 -4.92 19.32
C LEU A 11 -41.19 -4.47 19.17
N ARG A 12 -40.39 -5.52 19.08
CA ARG A 12 -39.00 -5.67 18.67
C ARG A 12 -38.68 -4.81 17.44
N ALA A 13 -37.88 -3.74 17.62
CA ALA A 13 -37.26 -3.05 16.50
C ALA A 13 -36.17 -3.97 15.92
N SER A 14 -36.42 -4.48 14.73
CA SER A 14 -35.50 -5.29 13.92
C SER A 14 -34.27 -4.46 13.57
N ALA A 15 -33.13 -4.74 14.21
CA ALA A 15 -31.84 -4.33 13.69
C ALA A 15 -31.67 -4.95 12.29
N SER A 16 -31.71 -4.12 11.25
CA SER A 16 -31.33 -4.52 9.90
C SER A 16 -29.83 -4.77 9.87
N SER A 17 -29.41 -5.97 10.28
CA SER A 17 -28.07 -6.48 10.03
C SER A 17 -27.97 -6.77 8.54
N THR A 18 -27.59 -5.77 7.76
CA THR A 18 -27.12 -5.98 6.39
C THR A 18 -25.96 -6.99 6.48
N PRO A 19 -26.00 -8.13 5.78
CA PRO A 19 -24.82 -8.97 5.67
C PRO A 19 -23.82 -8.17 4.84
N ARG A 20 -22.84 -7.57 5.52
CA ARG A 20 -21.63 -7.08 4.86
C ARG A 20 -21.09 -8.24 4.06
N ALA A 21 -20.97 -8.07 2.74
CA ALA A 21 -20.42 -9.06 1.84
C ALA A 21 -19.16 -9.66 2.48
N LEU A 22 -19.25 -10.93 2.87
CA LEU A 22 -18.12 -11.70 3.33
C LEU A 22 -17.24 -11.90 2.11
N PHE A 23 -16.30 -10.98 1.89
CA PHE A 23 -15.26 -11.19 0.89
C PHE A 23 -14.58 -12.51 1.25
N SER A 24 -14.71 -13.49 0.36
CA SER A 24 -14.25 -14.86 0.57
C SER A 24 -12.77 -14.85 0.96
N THR A 25 -12.48 -15.18 2.21
CA THR A 25 -11.12 -15.42 2.69
C THR A 25 -10.77 -16.89 2.47
N THR A 26 -10.95 -17.42 1.26
CA THR A 26 -10.31 -18.69 0.92
C THR A 26 -8.80 -18.46 1.00
N SER A 27 -8.18 -19.03 2.03
CA SER A 27 -6.74 -19.01 2.21
C SER A 27 -6.10 -19.65 0.98
N VAL A 28 -5.25 -18.91 0.28
CA VAL A 28 -4.40 -19.42 -0.83
C VAL A 28 -3.30 -20.36 -0.27
N ALA A 29 -3.62 -21.13 0.78
CA ALA A 29 -2.70 -21.80 1.68
C ALA A 29 -2.60 -23.31 1.43
N GLU A 30 -3.13 -23.83 0.31
CA GLU A 30 -2.95 -25.25 -0.04
C GLU A 30 -1.68 -25.52 -0.86
N ALA A 31 -0.98 -24.48 -1.33
CA ALA A 31 0.32 -24.64 -1.98
C ALA A 31 1.27 -23.48 -1.63
N GLY A 32 2.04 -23.62 -0.55
CA GLY A 32 3.30 -22.89 -0.28
C GLY A 32 3.39 -21.43 -0.77
N TYR A 33 2.41 -20.59 -0.46
CA TYR A 33 2.34 -19.23 -1.00
C TYR A 33 3.54 -18.39 -0.53
N LYS A 34 4.38 -17.97 -1.49
CA LYS A 34 5.53 -17.08 -1.27
C LYS A 34 5.17 -15.64 -1.61
N MET A 35 5.56 -14.71 -0.73
CA MET A 35 5.43 -13.28 -0.99
C MET A 35 6.16 -12.88 -2.27
N LYS A 36 5.50 -12.16 -3.18
CA LYS A 36 6.10 -11.73 -4.44
C LYS A 36 6.57 -10.29 -4.33
N SER A 37 7.74 -10.00 -4.90
CA SER A 37 8.21 -8.63 -5.04
C SER A 37 7.41 -7.88 -6.10
N HIS A 38 6.99 -6.65 -5.79
CA HIS A 38 6.25 -5.79 -6.71
C HIS A 38 7.13 -5.40 -7.91
N SER A 39 6.79 -5.90 -9.09
CA SER A 39 7.61 -5.81 -10.31
C SER A 39 7.86 -4.35 -10.73
N GLY A 40 6.85 -3.48 -10.61
CA GLY A 40 6.97 -2.07 -10.95
C GLY A 40 7.92 -1.29 -10.03
N ALA A 41 7.99 -1.68 -8.75
CA ALA A 41 8.90 -1.09 -7.78
C ALA A 41 10.33 -1.60 -8.02
N LYS A 42 10.47 -2.91 -8.30
CA LYS A 42 11.76 -3.53 -8.65
C LYS A 42 12.41 -2.83 -9.84
N LYS A 43 11.65 -2.51 -10.88
CA LYS A 43 12.21 -1.81 -12.06
C LYS A 43 12.71 -0.38 -11.77
N ARG A 44 12.12 0.31 -10.78
CA ARG A 44 12.35 1.75 -10.55
C ARG A 44 13.33 2.06 -9.43
N TRP A 45 13.40 1.22 -8.41
CA TRP A 45 14.20 1.43 -7.20
C TRP A 45 15.26 0.36 -7.09
N ARG A 46 16.49 0.74 -6.72
CA ARG A 46 17.61 -0.19 -6.48
C ARG A 46 18.15 -0.01 -5.06
N SER A 47 18.46 -1.11 -4.37
CA SER A 47 19.08 -1.08 -3.04
C SER A 47 20.50 -0.52 -3.12
N LEU A 48 20.92 0.16 -2.06
CA LEU A 48 22.33 0.46 -1.83
C LEU A 48 23.01 -0.72 -1.11
N GLY A 49 24.33 -0.83 -1.23
CA GLY A 49 25.10 -1.89 -0.57
C GLY A 49 25.00 -1.84 0.97
N SER A 50 24.70 -0.68 1.55
CA SER A 50 24.45 -0.53 2.98
C SER A 50 23.08 -1.06 3.43
N GLY A 51 22.19 -1.44 2.51
CA GLY A 51 20.85 -1.98 2.81
C GLY A 51 19.86 -0.96 3.41
N ASN A 52 20.31 0.24 3.78
CA ASN A 52 19.50 1.20 4.53
C ASN A 52 18.59 2.04 3.65
N ALA A 53 19.02 2.41 2.44
CA ALA A 53 18.26 3.25 1.53
C ALA A 53 18.26 2.70 0.10
N PHE A 54 17.39 3.27 -0.74
CA PHE A 54 17.24 2.94 -2.15
C PHE A 54 17.58 4.15 -3.01
N LYS A 55 18.07 3.88 -4.22
CA LYS A 55 18.32 4.89 -5.25
C LYS A 55 17.33 4.78 -6.41
N ARG A 56 17.06 5.91 -7.07
CA ARG A 56 16.23 6.03 -8.28
C ARG A 56 16.67 7.22 -9.14
N GLY A 57 16.25 7.24 -10.40
CA GLY A 57 16.33 8.45 -11.24
C GLY A 57 15.28 9.50 -10.86
N LYS A 58 15.63 10.79 -10.97
CA LYS A 58 14.67 11.90 -10.84
C LYS A 58 13.68 11.90 -12.01
N ALA A 59 12.48 12.42 -11.78
CA ALA A 59 11.45 12.50 -12.82
C ALA A 59 11.62 13.79 -13.65
N GLY A 60 11.03 13.82 -14.85
CA GLY A 60 10.92 15.04 -15.65
C GLY A 60 12.16 15.38 -16.49
N HIS A 61 13.01 14.41 -16.81
CA HIS A 61 14.20 14.61 -17.67
C HIS A 61 14.06 14.03 -19.09
N SER A 62 12.95 13.38 -19.43
CA SER A 62 12.81 12.66 -20.71
C SER A 62 12.46 13.55 -21.92
N HIS A 63 11.52 14.49 -21.78
CA HIS A 63 11.06 15.36 -22.87
C HIS A 63 10.82 16.80 -22.37
N LEU A 64 10.63 17.74 -23.32
CA LEU A 64 10.49 19.18 -23.06
C LEU A 64 11.68 19.77 -22.29
N ASN A 65 12.89 19.34 -22.66
CA ASN A 65 14.13 19.82 -22.04
C ASN A 65 14.59 21.18 -22.59
N VAL A 66 14.04 21.62 -23.72
CA VAL A 66 14.37 22.90 -24.38
C VAL A 66 14.05 24.10 -23.48
N HIS A 67 12.91 24.07 -22.79
CA HIS A 67 12.48 25.18 -21.92
C HIS A 67 13.11 25.14 -20.52
N LYS A 68 13.97 24.16 -20.22
CA LYS A 68 14.61 24.01 -18.91
C LYS A 68 16.02 24.59 -18.95
N SER A 69 16.37 25.38 -17.95
CA SER A 69 17.74 25.87 -17.78
C SER A 69 18.75 24.71 -17.70
N ALA A 70 19.99 24.97 -18.11
CA ALA A 70 21.07 23.98 -18.05
C ALA A 70 21.26 23.44 -16.62
N GLU A 71 21.22 24.31 -15.62
CA GLU A 71 21.29 23.95 -14.21
C GLU A 71 20.19 22.97 -13.79
N ARG A 72 18.94 23.23 -14.20
CA ARG A 72 17.81 22.34 -13.91
C ARG A 72 17.99 20.98 -14.56
N LYS A 73 18.50 20.92 -15.80
CA LYS A 73 18.80 19.65 -16.47
C LYS A 73 19.85 18.84 -15.71
N ASN A 74 20.92 19.49 -15.24
CA ASN A 74 21.98 18.83 -14.45
C ASN A 74 21.46 18.33 -13.09
N LYS A 75 20.60 19.08 -12.42
CA LYS A 75 19.95 18.63 -11.17
C LYS A 75 19.04 17.42 -11.39
N LEU A 76 18.36 17.34 -12.54
CA LEU A 76 17.46 16.24 -12.89
C LEU A 76 18.19 14.99 -13.41
N SER A 77 19.41 15.12 -13.95
CA SER A 77 20.21 13.96 -14.35
C SER A 77 20.81 13.22 -13.16
N ALA A 78 20.93 13.88 -12.00
CA ALA A 78 21.45 13.28 -10.79
C ALA A 78 20.54 12.17 -10.20
N THR A 79 21.16 11.23 -9.48
CA THR A 79 20.46 10.16 -8.76
C THR A 79 19.77 10.72 -7.51
N ALA A 80 18.55 10.22 -7.22
CA ALA A 80 17.82 10.54 -6.01
C ALA A 80 17.80 9.36 -5.04
N TYR A 81 17.87 9.65 -3.75
CA TYR A 81 17.70 8.66 -2.69
C TYR A 81 16.26 8.64 -2.16
N SER A 82 15.85 7.52 -1.59
CA SER A 82 14.58 7.38 -0.90
C SER A 82 14.57 8.18 0.40
N ASN A 83 13.43 8.79 0.73
CA ASN A 83 13.20 9.34 2.07
C ASN A 83 12.88 8.19 3.06
N HIS A 84 12.78 8.51 4.35
CA HIS A 84 12.49 7.51 5.38
C HIS A 84 11.18 6.76 5.12
N THR A 85 10.10 7.48 4.83
CA THR A 85 8.76 6.89 4.64
C THR A 85 8.67 5.98 3.41
N GLN A 86 9.30 6.38 2.29
CA GLN A 86 9.43 5.55 1.09
C GLN A 86 10.24 4.30 1.39
N THR A 87 11.32 4.43 2.14
CA THR A 87 12.18 3.29 2.51
C THR A 87 11.40 2.25 3.31
N VAL A 88 10.61 2.69 4.29
CA VAL A 88 9.75 1.80 5.09
C VAL A 88 8.74 1.08 4.21
N ASN A 89 8.07 1.78 3.30
CA ASN A 89 7.10 1.18 2.39
C ASN A 89 7.76 0.18 1.42
N LEU A 90 8.90 0.56 0.84
CA LEU A 90 9.67 -0.29 -0.07
C LEU A 90 10.11 -1.59 0.60
N LYS A 91 10.65 -1.54 1.82
CA LYS A 91 11.11 -2.72 2.56
C LYS A 91 9.96 -3.60 3.03
N LYS A 92 8.94 -3.00 3.66
CA LYS A 92 7.90 -3.76 4.37
C LYS A 92 6.81 -4.30 3.44
N ARG A 93 6.51 -3.62 2.34
CA ARG A 93 5.35 -3.94 1.49
C ARG A 93 5.71 -4.34 0.07
N LEU A 94 6.61 -3.61 -0.57
CA LEU A 94 6.81 -3.75 -2.01
C LEU A 94 7.92 -4.72 -2.40
N LEU A 95 9.02 -4.72 -1.65
CA LEU A 95 10.25 -5.42 -2.00
C LEU A 95 10.76 -6.25 -0.80
N PRO A 96 10.06 -7.35 -0.44
CA PRO A 96 10.45 -8.20 0.68
C PRO A 96 11.84 -8.83 0.50
N TYR A 97 12.27 -9.04 -0.75
CA TYR A 97 13.60 -9.56 -1.10
C TYR A 97 14.46 -8.51 -1.83
N GLY A 98 14.21 -7.22 -1.56
CA GLY A 98 14.81 -6.10 -2.29
C GLY A 98 16.15 -5.60 -1.76
N SER A 99 16.60 -6.10 -0.60
CA SER A 99 17.94 -5.84 -0.06
C SER A 99 18.93 -6.84 -0.64
N ASN A 100 20.12 -6.36 -1.01
CA ASN A 100 21.26 -7.24 -1.27
C ASN A 100 21.91 -7.62 0.06
#